data_AF-N6Y8X3-F1
#
_entry.id   AF-N6Y8X3-F1
#
_cell.length_a   1.000
_cell.length_b   1.000
_cell.length_c   1.000
_cell.angle_alpha   90.00
_cell.angle_beta   90.00
_cell.angle_gamma   90.00
#
_symmetry.space_group_name_H-M   'P 1'
#
loop_
_entity.id
_entity.type
_entity.pdbx_description
1 polymer ?
#
loop_
_entity_poly.entity_id
_entity_poly.type
_entity_poly.pdbx_seq_one_letter_code
_entity_poly.pdbx_strand_id
1 'polypeptide(L)'
;MSASSGILGFQPVVLWTDALLFLLVALALLSALRARTQAPLRAAWRKVGRRPTGMAAATVLLAFLAVGLVDSLHYRPLLPALESAAGAGAQAGSAPAAPVVSTEVLSALDALLAPLRLRTEKTYSAPFAWTLYQRETVETADGGQVRDYPRLAYGAAHLGADAAAARGGDVALR
;
A
#
# COMPACT_ATOMS: atom_id res chain seq x y z
N MET A 1 -18.03 -11.87 -16.71
CA MET A 1 -19.01 -12.33 -15.71
C MET A 1 -18.90 -11.40 -14.52
N SER A 2 -19.79 -10.40 -14.45
CA SER A 2 -19.77 -9.36 -13.41
C SER A 2 -20.41 -9.94 -12.14
N ALA A 3 -19.60 -10.45 -11.22
CA ALA A 3 -20.08 -10.89 -9.92
C ALA A 3 -20.44 -9.63 -9.10
N SER A 4 -21.71 -9.51 -8.72
CA SER A 4 -22.29 -8.44 -7.91
C SER A 4 -21.43 -8.15 -6.68
N SER A 5 -20.54 -7.15 -6.79
CA SER A 5 -19.60 -6.73 -5.72
C SER A 5 -20.17 -5.62 -4.85
N GLY A 6 -21.48 -5.35 -4.93
CA GLY A 6 -22.15 -4.27 -4.19
C GLY A 6 -22.21 -4.45 -2.67
N ILE A 7 -21.70 -5.55 -2.11
CA ILE A 7 -21.75 -5.84 -0.66
C ILE A 7 -20.46 -5.38 0.06
N LEU A 8 -19.34 -5.18 -0.65
CA LEU A 8 -18.02 -5.00 -0.01
C LEU A 8 -17.39 -3.61 -0.12
N GLY A 9 -18.05 -2.60 -0.71
CA GLY A 9 -17.46 -1.24 -0.79
C GLY A 9 -16.35 -1.09 -1.84
N PHE A 10 -15.97 -2.17 -2.54
CA PHE A 10 -14.95 -2.18 -3.58
C PHE A 10 -15.27 -3.19 -4.69
N GLN A 11 -14.76 -2.94 -5.89
CA GLN A 11 -14.84 -3.85 -7.03
C GLN A 11 -13.47 -4.49 -7.29
N PRO A 12 -13.30 -5.82 -7.13
CA PRO A 12 -12.04 -6.47 -7.46
C PRO A 12 -11.73 -6.36 -8.95
N VAL A 13 -10.45 -6.16 -9.27
CA VAL A 13 -9.94 -6.07 -10.64
C VAL A 13 -8.87 -7.14 -10.78
N VAL A 14 -8.96 -7.97 -11.82
CA VAL A 14 -7.94 -8.96 -12.14
C VAL A 14 -7.19 -8.46 -13.36
N LEU A 15 -5.93 -8.07 -13.19
CA LEU A 15 -5.06 -7.75 -14.31
C LEU A 15 -4.49 -9.05 -14.90
N TRP A 16 -4.15 -9.04 -16.18
CA TRP A 16 -3.55 -10.20 -16.85
C TRP A 16 -2.23 -10.63 -16.21
N THR A 17 -1.42 -9.65 -15.79
CA THR A 17 -0.17 -9.89 -15.07
C THR A 17 -0.40 -10.67 -13.78
N ASP A 18 -1.44 -10.28 -13.03
CA ASP A 18 -1.80 -10.93 -11.77
C ASP A 18 -2.25 -12.36 -12.03
N ALA A 19 -3.12 -12.57 -13.02
CA ALA A 19 -3.61 -13.89 -13.38
C ALA A 19 -2.46 -14.84 -13.75
N LEU A 20 -1.47 -14.37 -14.51
CA LEU A 20 -0.29 -15.15 -14.88
C LEU A 20 0.60 -15.45 -13.65
N LEU A 21 0.77 -14.49 -12.74
CA LEU A 21 1.49 -14.69 -11.50
C LEU A 21 0.81 -15.74 -10.62
N PHE A 22 -0.49 -15.63 -10.41
CA PHE A 22 -1.27 -16.60 -9.62
C PHE A 22 -1.26 -17.98 -10.26
N LEU A 23 -1.33 -18.07 -11.61
CA LEU A 23 -1.18 -19.33 -12.33
C LEU A 23 0.20 -19.94 -12.10
N LEU A 24 1.27 -19.15 -12.20
CA LEU A 24 2.64 -19.61 -11.95
C LEU A 24 2.79 -20.16 -10.51
N VAL A 25 2.27 -19.43 -9.52
CA VAL A 25 2.29 -19.85 -8.11
C VAL A 25 1.47 -21.12 -7.90
N ALA A 26 0.29 -21.21 -8.51
CA ALA A 26 -0.54 -22.42 -8.45
C ALA A 26 0.19 -23.64 -9.05
N LEU A 27 0.81 -23.49 -10.22
CA LEU A 27 1.60 -24.55 -10.86
C LEU A 27 2.81 -24.95 -10.00
N ALA A 28 3.50 -23.99 -9.37
CA ALA A 28 4.60 -24.26 -8.47
C ALA A 28 4.16 -25.01 -7.20
N LEU A 29 3.02 -24.63 -6.61
CA LEU A 29 2.44 -25.33 -5.46
C LEU A 29 2.02 -26.76 -5.84
N LEU A 30 1.34 -26.93 -6.98
CA LEU A 30 0.94 -28.24 -7.49
C LEU A 30 2.16 -29.14 -7.74
N SER A 31 3.23 -28.59 -8.33
CA SER A 31 4.46 -29.33 -8.59
C SER A 31 5.17 -29.72 -7.28
N ALA A 32 5.19 -28.84 -6.28
CA ALA A 32 5.70 -29.16 -4.94
C ALA A 32 4.86 -30.26 -4.26
N LEU A 33 3.54 -30.19 -4.31
CA LEU A 33 2.64 -31.22 -3.75
C LEU A 33 2.83 -32.58 -4.45
N ARG A 34 2.95 -32.59 -5.78
CA ARG A 34 3.29 -33.79 -6.57
C ARG A 34 4.67 -34.34 -6.23
N ALA A 35 5.67 -33.48 -6.05
CA ALA A 35 7.02 -33.87 -5.68
C ALA A 35 7.10 -34.50 -4.29
N ARG A 36 6.19 -34.14 -3.37
CA ARG A 36 6.12 -34.71 -2.02
C ARG A 36 5.63 -36.16 -2.00
N THR A 37 4.83 -36.59 -2.98
CA THR A 37 4.36 -37.98 -3.06
C THR A 37 5.36 -38.90 -3.76
N GLN A 38 6.23 -38.36 -4.62
CA GLN A 38 7.26 -39.12 -5.32
C GLN A 38 8.55 -39.26 -4.49
N ALA A 39 8.92 -40.49 -4.13
CA ALA A 39 10.10 -40.79 -3.33
C ALA A 39 11.43 -40.17 -3.84
N PRO A 40 11.79 -40.27 -5.15
CA PRO A 40 13.04 -39.69 -5.64
C PRO A 40 13.04 -38.15 -5.62
N LEU A 41 11.93 -37.51 -6.02
CA LEU A 41 11.81 -36.04 -5.97
C LEU A 41 11.88 -35.52 -4.55
N ARG A 42 11.15 -36.14 -3.61
CA ARG A 42 11.19 -35.78 -2.19
C ARG A 42 12.61 -35.85 -1.61
N ALA A 43 13.39 -36.88 -1.99
CA ALA A 43 14.77 -37.00 -1.56
C ALA A 43 15.65 -35.85 -2.09
N ALA A 44 15.48 -35.47 -3.36
CA ALA A 44 16.19 -34.34 -3.96
C ALA A 44 15.85 -33.00 -3.28
N TRP A 45 14.56 -32.70 -3.08
CA TRP A 45 14.11 -31.48 -2.41
C TRP A 45 14.56 -31.38 -0.96
N ARG A 46 14.61 -32.51 -0.24
CA ARG A 46 15.16 -32.56 1.13
C ARG A 46 16.65 -32.21 1.17
N LYS A 47 17.42 -32.52 0.13
CA LYS A 47 18.83 -32.11 0.04
C LYS A 47 18.95 -30.59 -0.13
N VAL A 48 18.07 -29.96 -0.89
CA VAL A 48 17.99 -28.50 -1.02
C VAL A 48 17.62 -27.87 0.32
N GLY A 49 16.58 -28.40 0.99
CA GLY A 49 16.12 -27.89 2.28
C GLY A 49 17.12 -28.06 3.44
N ARG A 50 18.14 -28.92 3.30
CA ARG A 50 19.23 -29.08 4.29
C ARG A 50 20.40 -28.11 4.07
N ARG A 51 20.44 -27.39 2.96
CA ARG A 51 21.52 -26.42 2.68
C ARG A 51 21.14 -25.05 3.26
N PRO A 52 21.91 -24.49 4.21
CA PRO A 52 21.58 -23.23 4.87
C PRO A 52 21.48 -22.06 3.89
N THR A 53 22.36 -22.00 2.89
CA THR A 53 22.32 -20.96 1.84
C THR A 53 21.06 -21.04 0.99
N GLY A 54 20.60 -22.25 0.66
CA GLY A 54 19.35 -22.47 -0.08
C GLY A 54 18.13 -22.05 0.72
N MET A 55 18.11 -22.35 2.02
CA MET A 55 17.03 -21.92 2.90
C MET A 55 17.02 -20.41 3.12
N ALA A 56 18.18 -19.77 3.26
CA ALA A 56 18.27 -18.31 3.35
C ALA A 56 17.68 -17.63 2.10
N ALA A 57 18.04 -18.09 0.91
CA ALA A 57 17.48 -17.60 -0.34
C ALA A 57 15.96 -17.86 -0.43
N ALA A 58 15.50 -19.05 -0.03
CA ALA A 58 14.08 -19.39 -0.02
C ALA A 58 13.27 -18.49 0.92
N THR A 59 13.80 -18.17 2.10
CA THR A 59 13.15 -17.25 3.05
C THR A 59 12.98 -15.85 2.46
N VAL A 60 14.05 -15.31 1.87
CA VAL A 60 13.99 -13.99 1.22
C VAL A 60 13.01 -14.02 0.06
N LEU A 61 13.05 -15.06 -0.78
CA LEU A 61 12.11 -15.22 -1.90
C LEU A 61 10.67 -15.34 -1.44
N LEU A 62 10.39 -16.06 -0.34
CA LEU A 62 9.06 -16.17 0.23
C LEU A 62 8.53 -14.83 0.74
N ALA A 63 9.40 -13.99 1.33
CA ALA A 63 9.03 -12.64 1.73
C ALA A 63 8.64 -11.78 0.51
N PHE A 64 9.46 -11.78 -0.55
CA PHE A 64 9.13 -11.08 -1.80
C PHE A 64 7.86 -11.62 -2.45
N LEU A 65 7.67 -12.95 -2.45
CA LEU A 65 6.47 -13.57 -2.99
C LEU A 65 5.23 -13.13 -2.20
N ALA A 66 5.29 -13.12 -0.87
CA ALA A 66 4.17 -12.68 -0.04
C ALA A 66 3.79 -11.21 -0.33
N VAL A 67 4.79 -10.31 -0.37
CA VAL A 67 4.57 -8.90 -0.70
C VAL A 67 3.98 -8.76 -2.11
N GLY A 68 4.58 -9.42 -3.11
CA GLY A 68 4.11 -9.35 -4.49
C GLY A 68 2.71 -9.94 -4.70
N LEU A 69 2.34 -10.99 -3.96
CA LEU A 69 0.99 -11.55 -4.00
C LEU A 69 -0.04 -10.57 -3.43
N VAL A 70 0.28 -9.88 -2.33
CA VAL A 70 -0.59 -8.86 -1.75
C VAL A 70 -0.69 -7.64 -2.67
N ASP A 71 0.42 -7.25 -3.31
CA ASP A 71 0.45 -6.14 -4.27
C ASP A 71 -0.28 -6.46 -5.59
N SER A 72 -0.39 -7.73 -5.95
CA SER A 72 -1.14 -8.17 -7.15
C SER A 72 -2.65 -8.29 -6.93
N LEU A 73 -3.15 -8.02 -5.71
CA LEU A 73 -4.58 -8.03 -5.42
C LEU A 73 -5.17 -6.63 -5.67
N HIS A 74 -5.66 -6.42 -6.88
CA HIS A 74 -6.17 -5.12 -7.30
C HIS A 74 -7.68 -4.95 -7.07
N TYR A 75 -8.10 -3.73 -6.77
CA TYR A 75 -9.50 -3.34 -6.62
C TYR A 75 -9.72 -1.87 -7.01
N ARG A 76 -10.97 -1.51 -7.29
CA ARG A 76 -11.43 -0.13 -7.44
C ARG A 76 -12.35 0.23 -6.27
N PRO A 77 -12.09 1.33 -5.53
CA PRO A 77 -13.01 1.79 -4.49
C PRO A 77 -14.31 2.33 -5.11
N LEU A 78 -15.43 2.16 -4.40
CA LEU A 78 -16.72 2.76 -4.77
C LEU A 78 -16.77 4.21 -4.26
N LEU A 79 -17.24 5.13 -5.10
CA LEU A 79 -17.41 6.53 -4.71
C LEU A 79 -18.68 6.67 -3.85
N PRO A 80 -18.64 7.46 -2.76
CA PRO A 80 -19.83 7.74 -1.97
C PRO A 80 -20.88 8.47 -2.82
N ALA A 81 -22.16 8.11 -2.62
CA ALA A 81 -23.29 8.57 -3.44
C ALA A 81 -23.45 10.11 -3.53
N LEU A 82 -22.84 10.87 -2.63
CA LEU A 82 -22.87 12.34 -2.61
C LEU A 82 -22.17 12.97 -3.82
N GLU A 83 -21.06 12.39 -4.31
CA GLU A 83 -20.39 12.90 -5.51
C GLU A 83 -21.11 12.49 -6.81
N SER A 84 -21.89 11.41 -6.76
CA SER A 84 -22.70 10.94 -7.88
C SER A 84 -23.85 11.90 -8.23
N ALA A 85 -24.27 12.75 -7.28
CA ALA A 85 -25.28 13.79 -7.49
C ALA A 85 -24.71 15.12 -8.02
N ALA A 86 -23.39 15.35 -7.89
CA ALA A 86 -22.75 16.61 -8.28
C ALA A 86 -22.36 16.66 -9.79
N GLY A 87 -22.20 15.51 -10.44
CA GLY A 87 -21.81 15.41 -11.86
C GLY A 87 -22.97 15.22 -12.85
N ALA A 88 -24.16 14.87 -12.37
CA ALA A 88 -25.36 14.74 -13.20
C ALA A 88 -26.46 15.55 -12.54
N GLY A 89 -26.90 16.63 -13.19
CA GLY A 89 -27.98 17.49 -12.70
C GLY A 89 -29.16 16.65 -12.23
N ALA A 90 -29.26 16.47 -10.91
CA ALA A 90 -30.16 15.51 -10.31
C ALA A 90 -31.61 16.02 -10.43
N GLN A 91 -32.38 15.45 -11.35
CA GLN A 91 -33.83 15.49 -11.26
C GLN A 91 -34.26 14.61 -10.07
N ALA A 92 -34.92 15.23 -9.09
CA ALA A 92 -35.49 14.53 -7.94
C ALA A 92 -36.57 13.54 -8.42
N GLY A 93 -36.26 12.23 -8.40
CA GLY A 93 -37.24 11.17 -8.68
C GLY A 93 -36.73 9.92 -9.39
N SER A 94 -35.46 9.83 -9.79
CA SER A 94 -34.92 8.63 -10.44
C SER A 94 -34.38 7.59 -9.45
N ALA A 95 -34.63 6.32 -9.77
CA ALA A 95 -34.27 5.09 -9.04
C ALA A 95 -32.82 5.09 -8.50
N PRO A 96 -32.50 4.30 -7.44
CA PRO A 96 -31.17 4.30 -6.85
C PRO A 96 -30.09 4.08 -7.91
N ALA A 97 -29.28 5.12 -8.13
CA ALA A 97 -28.19 5.10 -9.08
C ALA A 97 -27.24 3.95 -8.72
N ALA A 98 -26.86 3.15 -9.72
CA ALA A 98 -25.85 2.13 -9.54
C ALA A 98 -24.58 2.77 -8.96
N PRO A 99 -23.90 2.11 -8.01
CA PRO A 99 -22.76 2.72 -7.32
C PRO A 99 -21.64 3.05 -8.31
N VAL A 100 -21.20 4.31 -8.31
CA VAL A 100 -20.15 4.79 -9.21
C VAL A 100 -18.80 4.29 -8.71
N VAL A 101 -18.00 3.72 -9.62
CA VAL A 101 -16.70 3.09 -9.31
C VAL A 101 -15.57 4.07 -9.64
N SER A 102 -14.54 4.15 -8.79
CA SER A 102 -13.35 4.96 -9.06
C SER A 102 -12.60 4.50 -10.31
N THR A 103 -12.00 5.46 -11.01
CA THR A 103 -11.11 5.18 -12.15
C THR A 103 -9.77 4.63 -11.70
N GLU A 104 -9.35 4.93 -10.47
CA GLU A 104 -8.11 4.49 -9.85
C GLU A 104 -8.20 3.01 -9.44
N VAL A 105 -7.17 2.25 -9.79
CA VAL A 105 -7.00 0.85 -9.38
C VAL A 105 -5.93 0.82 -8.29
N LEU A 106 -6.29 0.27 -7.13
CA LEU A 106 -5.44 0.19 -5.95
C LEU A 106 -5.13 -1.27 -5.64
N SER A 107 -3.95 -1.55 -5.07
CA SER A 107 -3.64 -2.88 -4.55
C SER A 107 -4.04 -3.05 -3.09
N ALA A 108 -4.15 -4.30 -2.62
CA ALA A 108 -4.33 -4.58 -1.20
C ALA A 108 -3.13 -4.10 -0.37
N LEU A 109 -1.92 -4.08 -0.96
CA LEU A 109 -0.74 -3.50 -0.31
C LEU A 109 -0.93 -1.99 -0.10
N ASP A 110 -1.49 -1.28 -1.07
CA ASP A 110 -1.80 0.15 -0.92
C ASP A 110 -2.82 0.42 0.19
N ALA A 111 -3.77 -0.49 0.41
CA ALA A 111 -4.73 -0.39 1.51
C ALA A 111 -4.04 -0.58 2.86
N LEU A 112 -3.16 -1.57 2.98
CA LEU A 112 -2.39 -1.84 4.21
C LEU A 112 -1.41 -0.70 4.52
N LEU A 113 -0.82 -0.11 3.48
CA LEU A 113 0.14 0.99 3.57
C LEU A 113 -0.51 2.35 3.29
N ALA A 114 -1.83 2.47 3.46
CA ALA A 114 -2.56 3.70 3.18
C ALA A 114 -1.98 4.96 3.85
N PRO A 115 -1.48 4.91 5.11
CA PRO A 115 -0.80 6.07 5.69
C PRO A 115 0.41 6.54 4.88
N LEU A 116 1.20 5.64 4.30
CA LEU A 116 2.35 6.02 3.46
C LEU A 116 1.91 6.63 2.13
N ARG A 117 0.83 6.12 1.53
CA ARG A 117 0.27 6.65 0.27
C ARG A 117 -0.41 8.01 0.45
N LEU A 118 -1.16 8.19 1.53
CA LEU A 118 -2.02 9.36 1.74
C LEU A 118 -1.31 10.52 2.46
N ARG A 119 -0.24 10.25 3.22
CA ARG A 119 0.48 11.26 4.01
C ARG A 119 1.78 11.69 3.33
N THR A 120 1.65 12.22 2.11
CA THR A 120 2.81 12.68 1.34
C THR A 120 3.28 14.06 1.83
N GLU A 121 4.60 14.19 2.01
CA GLU A 121 5.24 15.42 2.49
C GLU A 121 6.53 15.72 1.71
N LYS A 122 6.90 17.00 1.61
CA LYS A 122 8.09 17.42 0.84
C LYS A 122 9.36 17.31 1.69
N THR A 123 9.85 16.10 1.87
CA THR A 123 10.94 15.82 2.83
C THR A 123 12.26 15.43 2.15
N TYR A 124 12.28 15.14 0.84
CA TYR A 124 13.44 14.79 0.00
C TYR A 124 14.58 14.02 0.71
N SER A 125 14.52 12.68 0.67
CA SER A 125 15.57 11.78 1.19
C SER A 125 15.98 11.99 2.66
N ALA A 126 15.19 12.74 3.45
CA ALA A 126 15.37 12.90 4.88
C ALA A 126 14.27 12.13 5.65
N PRO A 127 14.42 10.81 5.86
CA PRO A 127 13.36 9.96 6.46
C PRO A 127 12.98 10.34 7.90
N PHE A 128 13.82 11.11 8.59
CA PHE A 128 13.58 11.63 9.95
C PHE A 128 13.59 13.16 10.01
N ALA A 129 13.15 13.83 8.93
CA ALA A 129 12.93 15.27 9.00
C ALA A 129 11.64 15.61 9.73
N TRP A 130 11.60 16.84 10.20
CA TRP A 130 10.49 17.40 10.97
C TRP A 130 10.01 18.75 10.40
N THR A 131 10.76 19.29 9.44
CA THR A 131 10.37 20.43 8.60
C THR A 131 10.31 20.01 7.14
N LEU A 132 9.62 20.79 6.32
CA LEU A 132 9.73 20.69 4.87
C LEU A 132 11.17 20.95 4.43
N TYR A 133 11.53 20.36 3.29
CA TYR A 133 12.80 20.61 2.61
C TYR A 133 12.81 21.94 1.85
N GLN A 134 11.64 22.48 1.51
CA GLN A 134 11.51 23.75 0.79
C GLN A 134 11.09 24.85 1.76
N ARG A 135 11.67 26.04 1.60
CA ARG A 135 11.24 27.24 2.34
C ARG A 135 9.96 27.77 1.72
N GLU A 136 8.95 27.99 2.55
CA GLU A 136 7.67 28.56 2.18
C GLU A 136 7.41 29.82 3.03
N THR A 137 6.58 30.72 2.51
CA THR A 137 6.17 31.91 3.26
C THR A 137 5.08 31.52 4.25
N VAL A 138 5.35 31.68 5.54
CA VAL A 138 4.45 31.37 6.64
C VAL A 138 4.04 32.68 7.31
N GLU A 139 2.75 32.82 7.58
CA GLU A 139 2.23 33.94 8.36
C GLU A 139 2.53 33.72 9.84
N THR A 140 3.13 34.72 10.47
CA THR A 140 3.43 34.75 11.90
C THR A 140 2.18 35.18 12.65
N ALA A 141 2.03 34.77 13.91
CA ALA A 141 0.90 35.15 14.77
C ALA A 141 0.71 36.69 14.87
N ASP A 142 1.78 37.46 14.69
CA ASP A 142 1.78 38.93 14.70
C ASP A 142 1.38 39.55 13.34
N GLY A 143 0.93 38.76 12.37
CA GLY A 143 0.52 39.21 11.02
C GLY A 143 1.68 39.47 10.05
N GLY A 144 2.92 39.24 10.47
CA GLY A 144 4.10 39.29 9.60
C GLY A 144 4.23 38.06 8.71
N GLN A 145 4.98 38.16 7.61
CA GLN A 145 5.32 37.01 6.76
C GLN A 145 6.80 36.66 6.91
N VAL A 146 7.09 35.40 7.22
CA VAL A 146 8.46 34.89 7.31
C VAL A 146 8.62 33.74 6.34
N ARG A 147 9.73 33.74 5.59
CA ARG A 147 10.07 32.64 4.69
C ARG A 147 10.96 31.64 5.42
N ASP A 148 10.41 30.53 5.87
CA ASP A 148 11.14 29.51 6.65
C ASP A 148 10.78 28.09 6.16
N TYR A 149 11.37 27.05 6.76
CA TYR A 149 11.03 25.64 6.53
C TYR A 149 9.87 25.23 7.45
N PRO A 150 8.62 25.15 6.95
CA PRO A 150 7.47 24.88 7.80
C PRO A 150 7.54 23.49 8.44
N ARG A 151 6.86 23.35 9.58
CA ARG A 151 6.70 22.08 10.28
C ARG A 151 5.97 21.06 9.40
N LEU A 152 6.43 19.81 9.41
CA LEU A 152 5.70 18.70 8.80
C LEU A 152 4.42 18.39 9.57
N ALA A 153 3.35 18.06 8.86
CA ALA A 153 2.05 17.73 9.45
C ALA A 153 2.03 16.31 10.06
N TYR A 154 2.76 15.37 9.45
CA TYR A 154 2.82 13.96 9.86
C TYR A 154 4.21 13.57 10.35
N GLY A 155 5.27 14.01 9.66
CA GLY A 155 6.65 13.75 10.04
C GLY A 155 6.99 14.33 11.42
N ALA A 156 7.44 13.46 12.33
CA ALA A 156 7.78 13.82 13.71
C ALA A 156 6.65 14.57 14.47
N ALA A 157 5.39 14.42 14.07
CA ALA A 157 4.26 15.11 14.69
C ALA A 157 4.13 14.80 16.20
N HIS A 158 4.57 13.61 16.62
CA HIS A 158 4.59 13.18 18.02
C HIS A 158 5.54 13.98 18.92
N LEU A 159 6.49 14.72 18.34
CA LEU A 159 7.46 15.51 19.10
C LEU A 159 6.94 16.88 19.55
N GLY A 160 5.73 17.28 19.13
CA GLY A 160 5.10 18.54 19.55
C GLY A 160 5.89 19.79 19.15
N ALA A 161 5.76 20.85 19.96
CA ALA A 161 6.34 22.16 19.69
C ALA A 161 7.88 22.18 19.80
N ASP A 162 8.46 21.44 20.75
CA ASP A 162 9.90 21.44 21.04
C ASP A 162 10.67 20.33 20.30
N ALA A 163 10.17 19.96 19.13
CA ALA A 163 10.68 18.81 18.41
C ALA A 163 12.15 18.94 17.95
N ALA A 164 12.66 20.16 17.81
CA ALA A 164 14.09 20.37 17.54
C ALA A 164 14.96 19.81 18.68
N ALA A 165 14.54 20.00 19.93
CA ALA A 165 15.25 19.49 21.11
C ALA A 165 15.01 17.98 21.31
N ALA A 166 13.79 17.49 21.06
CA ALA A 166 13.42 16.09 21.29
C ALA A 166 13.92 15.11 20.21
N ARG A 167 14.28 15.60 19.01
CA ARG A 167 14.65 14.77 17.85
C ARG A 167 15.81 13.80 18.12
N GLY A 168 16.86 14.26 18.78
CA GLY A 168 18.06 13.44 19.01
C GLY A 168 17.74 12.20 19.85
N GLY A 169 16.91 12.36 20.88
CA GLY A 169 16.45 11.25 21.72
C GLY A 169 15.51 10.31 20.97
N ASP A 170 14.58 10.84 20.17
CA ASP A 170 13.63 10.02 19.41
C ASP A 170 14.32 9.13 18.37
N VAL A 171 15.32 9.64 17.65
CA VAL A 171 16.07 8.85 16.67
C VAL A 171 16.91 7.77 17.35
N ALA A 172 17.45 8.02 18.55
CA ALA A 172 18.27 7.03 19.26
C ALA A 172 17.45 5.89 19.89
N LEU A 173 16.15 6.09 20.10
CA LEU A 173 15.25 5.14 20.76
C LEU A 173 14.49 4.22 19.78
N ARG A 174 14.60 4.45 18.46
CA ARG A 174 13.92 3.67 17.40
C ARG A 174 14.91 2.82 16.61
#